data_AF-A0A7J4ABE2-F1
#
_entry.id   AF-A0A7J4ABE2-F1
#
_cell.length_a   1.000
_cell.length_b   1.000
_cell.length_c   1.000
_cell.angle_alpha   90.00
_cell.angle_beta   90.00
_cell.angle_gamma   90.00
#
_symmetry.space_group_name_H-M   'P 1'
#
loop_
_entity.id
_entity.type
_entity.pdbx_description
1 polymer ?
#
loop_
_entity_poly.entity_id
_entity_poly.type
_entity_poly.pdbx_seq_one_letter_code
_entity_poly.pdbx_strand_id
1 'polypeptide(L)' 'MEVIIDGKVIEIRRPKDPEEYRMVSDTEIKVWGILDYSSVVPHHVLIAADRRGGLVLGAFEKDS' A
#
# COMPACT_ATOMS: atom_id res chain seq x y z
N MET A 1 6.65 -11.63 -1.93
CA MET A 1 8.12 -11.61 -1.77
C MET A 1 8.40 -11.18 -0.35
N GLU A 2 9.35 -11.80 0.35
CA GLU A 2 9.71 -11.40 1.71
C GLU A 2 11.06 -10.68 1.71
N VAL A 3 11.17 -9.64 2.52
CA VAL A 3 12.39 -8.85 2.69
C VAL A 3 12.61 -8.61 4.18
N ILE A 4 13.85 -8.71 4.65
CA ILE A 4 14.20 -8.40 6.04
C ILE A 4 14.71 -6.96 6.11
N ILE A 5 14.04 -6.12 6.90
CA ILE A 5 14.41 -4.71 7.12
C ILE A 5 14.45 -4.49 8.64
N ASP A 6 15.60 -4.05 9.17
CA ASP A 6 15.80 -3.77 10.60
C ASP A 6 15.31 -4.89 11.55
N GLY A 7 15.56 -6.15 11.17
CA GLY A 7 15.16 -7.33 11.94
C GLY A 7 13.69 -7.73 11.82
N LYS A 8 12.90 -7.00 11.03
CA LYS A 8 11.49 -7.28 10.75
C LYS A 8 11.32 -7.98 9.42
N VAL A 9 10.37 -8.92 9.34
CA VAL A 9 10.00 -9.57 8.08
C VAL A 9 8.90 -8.76 7.42
N ILE A 10 9.19 -8.21 6.25
CA ILE A 10 8.27 -7.43 5.44
C ILE A 10 7.80 -8.28 4.25
N GLU A 11 6.50 -8.53 4.18
CA GLU A 11 5.84 -9.19 3.06
C GLU A 11 5.40 -8.16 2.01
N ILE A 12 6.01 -8.22 0.83
CA ILE A 12 5.56 -7.50 -0.37
C ILE A 12 4.50 -8.35 -1.07
N ARG A 13 3.26 -7.86 -1.06
CA ARG A 13 2.09 -8.55 -1.64
C ARG A 13 0.99 -7.58 -2.04
N ARG A 14 -0.03 -8.11 -2.74
CA ARG A 14 -1.27 -7.37 -3.01
C ARG A 14 -2.03 -7.10 -1.70
N PRO A 15 -2.75 -5.96 -1.60
CA PRO A 15 -3.70 -5.74 -0.53
C PRO A 15 -4.88 -6.73 -0.61
N LYS A 16 -5.37 -7.21 0.53
CA LYS A 16 -6.38 -8.27 0.64
C LYS A 16 -7.79 -7.73 0.79
N ASP A 17 -7.94 -6.56 1.41
CA ASP A 17 -9.22 -5.96 1.73
C ASP A 17 -9.17 -4.42 1.59
N PRO A 18 -10.32 -3.72 1.58
CA PRO A 18 -10.36 -2.27 1.41
C PRO A 18 -9.54 -1.48 2.44
N GLU A 19 -9.35 -1.98 3.66
CA GLU A 19 -8.57 -1.27 4.68
C GLU A 19 -7.07 -1.28 4.33
N GLU A 20 -6.54 -2.39 3.82
CA GLU A 20 -5.15 -2.42 3.37
C GLU A 20 -4.89 -1.48 2.18
N TYR A 21 -5.85 -1.28 1.27
CA TYR A 21 -5.73 -0.25 0.22
C TYR A 21 -5.70 1.16 0.82
N ARG A 22 -6.49 1.42 1.87
CA ARG A 22 -6.46 2.70 2.59
C ARG A 22 -5.12 2.91 3.28
N MET A 23 -4.54 1.87 3.88
CA MET A 23 -3.20 1.93 4.48
C MET A 23 -2.11 2.28 3.46
N VAL A 24 -2.20 1.77 2.23
CA VAL A 24 -1.27 2.14 1.15
C VAL A 24 -1.37 3.62 0.81
N SER A 25 -2.58 4.14 0.56
CA SER A 25 -2.78 5.58 0.30
C SER A 25 -2.31 6.45 1.48
N ASP A 26 -2.61 6.07 2.73
CA ASP A 26 -2.15 6.78 3.92
C ASP A 26 -0.63 6.80 4.04
N THR A 27 0.03 5.72 3.62
CA THR A 27 1.49 5.61 3.62
C THR A 27 2.11 6.53 2.58
N GLU A 28 1.56 6.60 1.36
CA GLU A 28 1.99 7.54 0.32
C GLU A 28 1.93 8.99 0.82
N ILE A 29 0.82 9.38 1.47
CA ILE A 29 0.65 10.72 2.05
C ILE A 29 1.78 11.03 3.04
N LYS A 30 2.02 10.10 3.98
CA LYS A 30 3.00 10.29 5.06
C LYS A 30 4.43 10.34 4.55
N VAL A 31 4.80 9.43 3.64
CA VAL A 31 6.18 9.29 3.15
C VAL A 31 6.55 10.42 2.21
N TRP A 32 5.64 10.83 1.32
CA TRP A 32 5.90 11.90 0.36
C TRP A 32 5.57 13.29 0.89
N GLY A 33 5.08 13.40 2.13
CA GLY A 33 4.74 14.67 2.75
C GLY A 33 3.67 15.43 1.96
N ILE A 34 2.71 14.71 1.37
CA ILE A 34 1.67 15.32 0.56
C ILE A 34 0.77 16.16 1.46
N LEU A 35 0.81 17.48 1.25
CA LEU A 35 0.03 18.45 2.02
C LEU A 35 -1.34 18.73 1.39
N ASP A 36 -1.51 18.41 0.10
CA ASP A 36 -2.76 18.56 -0.63
C ASP A 36 -3.21 17.24 -1.27
N TYR A 37 -4.47 16.89 -1.13
CA TYR A 37 -4.98 15.61 -1.63
C TYR A 37 -4.96 15.47 -3.17
N SER A 38 -4.51 16.50 -3.91
CA SER A 38 -4.44 16.53 -5.37
C SER A 38 -3.48 15.47 -5.94
N SER A 39 -2.43 15.15 -5.18
CA SER A 39 -1.35 14.26 -5.61
C SER A 39 -1.46 12.85 -5.00
N VAL A 40 -2.50 12.58 -4.21
CA VAL A 40 -2.76 11.26 -3.61
C VAL A 40 -3.60 10.44 -4.57
N VAL A 41 -3.18 9.20 -4.84
CA VAL A 41 -4.07 8.26 -5.53
C VAL A 41 -5.11 7.74 -4.54
N PRO A 42 -6.42 8.03 -4.72
CA PRO A 42 -7.42 7.59 -3.77
C PRO A 42 -7.53 6.06 -3.73
N HIS A 43 -7.74 5.48 -2.55
CA HIS A 43 -7.77 4.02 -2.36
C HIS A 43 -8.77 3.30 -3.30
N HIS A 44 -9.91 3.91 -3.63
CA HIS A 44 -10.89 3.32 -4.56
C HIS A 44 -10.37 3.26 -6.00
N VAL A 45 -9.47 4.16 -6.40
CA VAL A 45 -8.76 4.11 -7.69
C VAL A 45 -7.75 2.97 -7.68
N LEU A 46 -7.03 2.75 -6.57
CA LEU A 46 -6.12 1.60 -6.40
C LEU A 46 -6.88 0.27 -6.53
N ILE A 47 -8.05 0.16 -5.89
CA ILE A 47 -8.93 -1.02 -6.01
C ILE A 47 -9.34 -1.24 -7.48
N ALA A 48 -9.74 -0.17 -8.18
CA ALA A 48 -10.13 -0.26 -9.58
C ALA A 48 -8.98 -0.70 -10.47
N ALA A 49 -7.76 -0.22 -10.22
CA ALA A 49 -6.56 -0.61 -10.94
C ALA A 49 -6.24 -2.09 -10.75
N ASP A 50 -6.16 -2.58 -9.49
CA ASP A 50 -5.84 -3.98 -9.19
C ASP A 50 -6.87 -4.96 -9.79
N ARG A 51 -8.16 -4.60 -9.75
CA ARG A 51 -9.25 -5.43 -10.28
C ARG A 51 -9.35 -5.45 -11.80
N ARG A 52 -8.72 -4.52 -12.51
CA ARG A 52 -8.82 -4.40 -13.98
C ARG A 52 -7.51 -4.73 -14.71
N GLY A 53 -6.66 -5.55 -14.10
CA GLY A 53 -5.41 -6.03 -14.70
C GLY A 53 -4.19 -5.16 -14.38
N GLY A 54 -4.35 -4.13 -13.55
CA GLY A 54 -3.24 -3.46 -12.89
C GLY A 54 -2.64 -4.32 -11.78
N LEU A 55 -1.54 -3.83 -11.21
CA LEU A 55 -0.88 -4.43 -10.08
C LEU A 55 -0.72 -3.37 -8.99
N VAL A 56 -1.34 -3.62 -7.84
CA VAL A 56 -1.14 -2.81 -6.63
C VAL A 56 -0.44 -3.67 -5.58
N LEU A 57 0.63 -3.14 -5.02
CA LEU A 57 1.43 -3.82 -3.98
C LEU A 57 1.54 -2.93 -2.75
N GLY A 58 1.54 -3.56 -1.59
CA GLY A 58 1.94 -2.95 -0.33
C GLY A 58 3.08 -3.74 0.32
N ALA A 59 3.73 -3.10 1.29
CA ALA A 59 4.74 -3.69 2.14
C ALA A 59 4.16 -3.82 3.55
N PHE A 60 3.94 -5.05 4.00
CA PHE A 60 3.27 -5.33 5.28
C PHE A 60 4.23 -6.06 6.21
N GLU A 61 4.35 -5.62 7.46
CA GLU A 61 5.05 -6.39 8.49
C GLU A 61 4.29 -7.70 8.73
N LYS A 62 4.99 -8.82 8.71
CA LYS A 62 4.39 -10.14 8.94
C LYS A 62 4.23 -10.34 10.44
N ASP A 63 3.01 -10.64 10.88
CA ASP A 63 2.77 -11.05 12.28
C ASP A 63 3.69 -12.25 12.58
N SER A 64 4.50 -12.09 13.63
CA SER A 64 5.46 -13.10 14.10
C SER A 64 4.78 -14.17 14.93
#